data_AF-A0A0G2J5F3-F1
#
_entry.id   AF-A0A0G2J5F3-F1
#
_cell.length_a   1.000
_cell.length_b   1.000
_cell.length_c   1.000
_cell.angle_alpha   90.00
_cell.angle_beta   90.00
_cell.angle_gamma   90.00
#
_symmetry.space_group_name_H-M   'P 1'
#
loop_
_entity.id
_entity.type
_entity.pdbx_description
1 polymer ?
#
loop_
_entity_poly.entity_id
_entity_poly.type
_entity_poly.pdbx_seq_one_letter_code
_entity_poly.pdbx_strand_id
1 'polypeptide(L)'
;MPPDEEIFDKDTKFRVFRTRAVPGTGTSVKNPRENVNMATTWLDISSLYGSTTDVARALRSYNGGKLLTQEVKAGNVSRATSYLPFNTRNITMRTIPGLDPATLFAGGDPRTNEDWLVLAVHVLLLREHNRLCEILVKQHPEYVDQNNPEHTDEKIFQTSG
;
A
#
# COMPACT_ATOMS: atom_id res chain seq x y z
N MET A 1 -4.34 -14.41 32.19
CA MET A 1 -4.28 -15.58 31.29
C MET A 1 -5.04 -16.76 31.89
N PRO A 2 -5.42 -17.78 31.11
CA PRO A 2 -5.93 -19.04 31.65
C PRO A 2 -4.96 -19.68 32.67
N PRO A 3 -5.44 -20.49 33.63
CA PRO A 3 -4.60 -21.05 34.69
C PRO A 3 -3.53 -22.05 34.24
N ASP A 4 -3.72 -22.65 33.06
CA ASP A 4 -2.88 -23.62 32.36
C ASP A 4 -1.92 -22.98 31.35
N GLU A 5 -1.87 -21.65 31.28
CA GLU A 5 -0.91 -20.93 30.45
C GLU A 5 0.52 -21.05 31.02
N GLU A 6 1.45 -21.53 30.19
CA GLU A 6 2.84 -21.78 30.57
C GLU A 6 3.80 -20.66 30.11
N ILE A 7 3.45 -19.90 29.06
CA ILE A 7 4.35 -18.92 28.44
C ILE A 7 4.23 -17.55 29.10
N PHE A 8 3.02 -17.16 29.47
CA PHE A 8 2.73 -15.86 30.04
C PHE A 8 2.37 -15.97 31.52
N ASP A 9 2.86 -15.04 32.33
CA ASP A 9 2.47 -14.95 33.74
C ASP A 9 0.94 -14.93 33.86
N LYS A 10 0.40 -15.62 34.87
CA LYS A 10 -1.05 -15.80 35.04
C LYS A 10 -1.82 -14.48 35.12
N ASP A 11 -1.20 -13.43 35.64
CA ASP A 11 -1.76 -12.08 35.75
C ASP A 11 -1.61 -11.22 34.49
N THR A 12 -0.98 -11.75 33.43
CA THR A 12 -0.83 -11.06 32.14
C THR A 12 -2.18 -10.75 31.52
N LYS A 13 -2.35 -9.48 31.14
CA LYS A 13 -3.53 -8.97 30.42
C LYS A 13 -3.09 -8.38 29.10
N PHE A 14 -3.51 -8.98 27.99
CA PHE A 14 -3.36 -8.37 26.67
C PHE A 14 -4.42 -7.29 26.45
N ARG A 15 -3.98 -6.14 25.95
CA ARG A 15 -4.91 -5.11 25.46
C ARG A 15 -5.28 -5.45 24.03
N VAL A 16 -6.57 -5.73 23.81
CA VAL A 16 -7.14 -5.97 22.48
C VAL A 16 -8.19 -4.91 22.20
N PHE A 17 -7.95 -4.07 21.19
CA PHE A 17 -8.89 -3.04 20.79
C PHE A 17 -9.91 -3.62 19.81
N ARG A 18 -11.19 -3.20 19.93
CA ARG A 18 -12.21 -3.56 18.93
C ARG A 18 -11.95 -2.79 17.63
N THR A 19 -12.21 -3.44 16.50
CA THR A 19 -12.11 -2.87 15.15
C THR A 19 -13.13 -1.75 14.92
N ARG A 20 -13.00 -0.97 13.84
CA ARG A 20 -13.94 0.12 13.53
C ARG A 20 -15.34 -0.41 13.21
N ALA A 21 -16.36 0.19 13.83
CA ALA A 21 -17.77 -0.11 13.54
C ALA A 21 -18.31 0.74 12.38
N VAL A 22 -19.26 0.21 11.62
CA VAL A 22 -19.97 0.98 10.58
C VAL A 22 -20.82 2.05 11.27
N PRO A 23 -20.69 3.35 10.90
CA PRO A 23 -21.51 4.41 11.47
C PRO A 23 -23.01 4.11 11.34
N GLY A 24 -23.77 4.30 12.41
CA GLY A 24 -25.21 4.03 12.44
C GLY A 24 -25.61 2.60 12.77
N THR A 25 -24.65 1.65 12.90
CA THR A 25 -24.91 0.27 13.34
C THR A 25 -24.62 0.09 14.84
N GLY A 26 -25.07 -1.02 15.43
CA GLY A 26 -24.80 -1.34 16.84
C GLY A 26 -25.61 -0.54 17.85
N THR A 27 -26.77 -0.02 17.44
CA THR A 27 -27.64 0.80 18.30
C THR A 27 -28.74 0.00 18.98
N SER A 28 -29.07 -1.22 18.51
CA SER A 28 -30.08 -2.08 19.13
C SER A 28 -29.91 -3.56 18.75
N VAL A 29 -30.69 -4.46 19.36
CA VAL A 29 -30.73 -5.89 18.98
C VAL A 29 -31.15 -6.09 17.52
N LYS A 30 -32.04 -5.22 17.01
CA LYS A 30 -32.51 -5.25 15.61
C LYS A 30 -31.55 -4.55 14.64
N ASN A 31 -30.56 -3.82 15.16
CA ASN A 31 -29.51 -3.15 14.38
C ASN A 31 -28.16 -3.45 15.03
N PRO A 32 -27.68 -4.71 14.92
CA PRO A 32 -26.43 -5.13 15.53
C PRO A 32 -25.24 -4.36 14.94
N ARG A 33 -24.10 -4.42 15.62
CA ARG A 33 -22.88 -3.76 15.17
C ARG A 33 -22.32 -4.47 13.95
N GLU A 34 -22.03 -3.71 12.90
CA GLU A 34 -21.29 -4.18 11.74
C GLU A 34 -19.86 -3.62 11.74
N ASN A 35 -18.94 -4.33 11.10
CA ASN A 35 -17.54 -3.92 11.02
C ASN A 35 -17.24 -3.31 9.64
N VAL A 36 -16.41 -2.28 9.61
CA VAL A 36 -16.04 -1.60 8.36
C VAL A 36 -14.92 -2.35 7.66
N ASN A 37 -15.08 -2.66 6.37
CA ASN A 37 -13.95 -2.98 5.50
C ASN A 37 -13.19 -1.68 5.18
N MET A 38 -11.89 -1.63 5.52
CA MET A 38 -11.04 -0.46 5.24
C MET A 38 -10.29 -0.58 3.91
N ALA A 39 -10.35 -1.74 3.26
CA ALA A 39 -9.85 -1.98 1.92
C ALA A 39 -11.00 -1.96 0.91
N THR A 40 -10.67 -2.05 -0.37
CA THR A 40 -11.67 -2.34 -1.40
C THR A 40 -12.20 -3.77 -1.23
N THR A 41 -13.39 -4.05 -1.78
CA THR A 41 -13.97 -5.42 -1.73
C THR A 41 -13.45 -6.29 -2.88
N TRP A 42 -12.82 -5.68 -3.88
CA TRP A 42 -12.40 -6.33 -5.11
C TRP A 42 -10.99 -6.91 -5.01
N LEU A 43 -10.67 -7.85 -5.90
CA LEU A 43 -9.30 -8.32 -6.11
C LEU A 43 -8.61 -7.42 -7.13
N ASP A 44 -8.28 -6.20 -6.70
CA ASP A 44 -7.80 -5.09 -7.54
C ASP A 44 -6.38 -4.62 -7.17
N ILE A 45 -5.68 -5.39 -6.34
CA ILE A 45 -4.34 -5.03 -5.84
C ILE A 45 -4.32 -3.64 -5.16
N SER A 46 -5.44 -3.24 -4.53
CA SER A 46 -5.52 -2.00 -3.76
C SER A 46 -4.53 -1.96 -2.58
N SER A 47 -3.92 -3.08 -2.21
CA SER A 47 -2.81 -3.12 -1.25
C SER A 47 -1.54 -2.44 -1.77
N LEU A 48 -1.32 -2.44 -3.09
CA LEU A 48 -0.25 -1.70 -3.75
C LEU A 48 -0.70 -0.30 -4.16
N TYR A 49 -1.84 -0.19 -4.85
CA TYR A 49 -2.30 1.06 -5.45
C TYR A 49 -3.01 2.00 -4.48
N GLY A 50 -3.51 1.49 -3.35
CA GLY A 50 -4.31 2.25 -2.40
C GLY A 50 -5.80 2.01 -2.55
N SER A 51 -6.50 1.93 -1.42
CA SER A 51 -7.98 1.79 -1.39
C SER A 51 -8.73 3.12 -1.50
N THR A 52 -8.02 4.24 -1.65
CA THR A 52 -8.61 5.58 -1.81
C THR A 52 -7.89 6.33 -2.91
N THR A 53 -8.59 7.27 -3.56
CA THR A 53 -8.03 8.09 -4.63
C THR A 53 -6.87 8.96 -4.16
N ASP A 54 -6.87 9.42 -2.91
CA ASP A 54 -5.80 10.25 -2.35
C ASP A 54 -4.51 9.43 -2.19
N VAL A 55 -4.61 8.20 -1.65
CA VAL A 55 -3.46 7.31 -1.51
C VAL A 55 -2.93 6.90 -2.89
N ALA A 56 -3.80 6.54 -3.82
CA ALA A 56 -3.40 6.20 -5.19
C ALA A 56 -2.67 7.35 -5.88
N ARG A 57 -3.20 8.58 -5.77
CA ARG A 57 -2.53 9.78 -6.28
C ARG A 57 -1.20 10.05 -5.58
N ALA A 58 -1.10 9.79 -4.29
CA ALA A 58 0.12 9.98 -3.53
C ALA A 58 1.22 8.96 -3.91
N LEU A 59 0.87 7.75 -4.35
CA LEU A 59 1.84 6.70 -4.72
C LEU A 59 2.33 6.80 -6.18
N ARG A 60 1.73 7.66 -7.00
CA ARG A 60 2.10 7.82 -8.41
C ARG A 60 3.28 8.75 -8.62
N SER A 61 4.12 8.40 -9.62
CA SER A 61 5.23 9.22 -10.07
C SER A 61 4.78 10.35 -11.01
N TYR A 62 3.62 10.19 -11.65
CA TYR A 62 3.14 11.05 -12.75
C TYR A 62 4.13 11.16 -13.90
N ASN A 63 4.89 10.09 -14.12
CA ASN A 63 5.85 9.98 -15.19
C ASN A 63 5.76 8.58 -15.81
N GLY A 64 5.24 8.53 -17.05
CA GLY A 64 5.13 7.30 -17.83
C GLY A 64 4.18 6.26 -17.24
N GLY A 65 3.15 6.69 -16.51
CA GLY A 65 2.16 5.84 -15.85
C GLY A 65 2.73 5.02 -14.70
N LYS A 66 3.87 5.41 -14.12
CA LYS A 66 4.59 4.61 -13.11
C LYS A 66 4.17 4.93 -11.68
N LEU A 67 4.43 3.98 -10.79
CA LEU A 67 4.45 4.20 -9.36
C LEU A 67 5.78 4.81 -8.92
N LEU A 68 5.75 5.57 -7.84
CA LEU A 68 6.96 6.08 -7.19
C LEU A 68 7.83 4.92 -6.72
N THR A 69 9.13 5.06 -6.93
CA THR A 69 10.14 4.16 -6.41
C THR A 69 11.26 4.98 -5.79
N GLN A 70 12.06 4.31 -4.98
CA GLN A 70 13.39 4.78 -4.65
C GLN A 70 14.44 3.79 -5.13
N GLU A 71 15.54 4.31 -5.63
CA GLU A 71 16.66 3.50 -6.11
C GLU A 71 17.67 3.31 -4.99
N VAL A 72 17.84 2.06 -4.55
CA VAL A 72 18.82 1.72 -3.52
C VAL A 72 19.94 0.91 -4.15
N LYS A 73 21.17 1.37 -3.96
CA LYS A 73 22.37 0.62 -4.32
C LYS A 73 22.93 -0.06 -3.08
N ALA A 74 22.59 -1.33 -2.89
CA ALA A 74 23.10 -2.13 -1.78
C ALA A 74 24.53 -2.61 -2.10
N GLY A 75 25.55 -2.07 -1.42
CA GLY A 75 26.92 -2.56 -1.46
C GLY A 75 27.51 -2.72 -2.88
N ASN A 76 28.08 -3.90 -3.16
CA ASN A 76 28.77 -4.24 -4.42
C ASN A 76 27.83 -4.60 -5.58
N VAL A 77 26.51 -4.39 -5.46
CA VAL A 77 25.57 -4.67 -6.55
C VAL A 77 25.77 -3.63 -7.67
N SER A 78 25.95 -4.12 -8.89
CA SER A 78 26.27 -3.30 -10.06
C SER A 78 25.13 -2.38 -10.50
N ARG A 79 23.87 -2.75 -10.22
CA ARG A 79 22.68 -1.95 -10.52
C ARG A 79 21.97 -1.51 -9.26
N ALA A 80 21.49 -0.26 -9.26
CA ALA A 80 20.51 0.18 -8.29
C ALA A 80 19.24 -0.67 -8.45
N THR A 81 18.58 -0.94 -7.33
CA THR A 81 17.37 -1.75 -7.30
C THR A 81 16.22 -0.89 -6.78
N SER A 82 15.08 -0.92 -7.48
CA SER A 82 13.89 -0.14 -7.13
C SER A 82 13.17 -0.75 -5.93
N TYR A 83 12.89 0.07 -4.92
CA TYR A 83 12.06 -0.27 -3.76
C TYR A 83 10.86 0.68 -3.66
N LEU A 84 9.91 0.34 -2.78
CA LEU A 84 8.87 1.26 -2.36
C LEU A 84 9.49 2.57 -1.85
N PRO A 85 8.87 3.72 -2.09
CA PRO A 85 9.37 5.00 -1.60
C PRO A 85 9.20 5.09 -0.09
N PHE A 86 9.99 5.93 0.58
CA PHE A 86 9.67 6.34 1.95
C PHE A 86 8.39 7.18 2.00
N ASN A 87 7.70 7.15 3.14
CA ASN A 87 6.42 7.80 3.36
C ASN A 87 6.53 9.33 3.59
N THR A 88 7.17 10.02 2.64
CA THR A 88 7.36 11.48 2.68
C THR A 88 6.08 12.26 2.37
N ARG A 89 5.06 11.58 1.81
CA ARG A 89 3.74 12.17 1.48
C ARG A 89 2.69 11.96 2.58
N ASN A 90 3.10 11.54 3.77
CA ASN A 90 2.24 11.40 4.95
C ASN A 90 1.00 10.50 4.72
N ILE A 91 1.19 9.41 3.98
CA ILE A 91 0.18 8.36 3.82
C ILE A 91 0.01 7.67 5.18
N THR A 92 -1.22 7.31 5.52
CA THR A 92 -1.52 6.65 6.80
C THR A 92 -0.90 5.26 6.86
N MET A 93 0.21 5.11 7.58
CA MET A 93 0.89 3.83 7.83
C MET A 93 0.72 3.39 9.29
N ARG A 94 0.61 2.08 9.53
CA ARG A 94 0.71 1.52 10.87
C ARG A 94 2.15 1.59 11.33
N THR A 95 2.36 2.18 12.49
CA THR A 95 3.66 2.32 13.13
C THR A 95 3.59 1.89 14.59
N ILE A 96 4.75 1.65 15.19
CA ILE A 96 4.89 1.48 16.64
C ILE A 96 5.01 2.84 17.33
N PRO A 97 4.60 2.96 18.61
CA PRO A 97 4.76 4.21 19.35
C PRO A 97 6.21 4.70 19.34
N GLY A 98 6.42 5.97 19.01
CA GLY A 98 7.74 6.61 18.99
C GLY A 98 8.52 6.50 17.68
N LEU A 99 8.03 5.76 16.68
CA LEU A 99 8.64 5.70 15.36
C LEU A 99 7.90 6.64 14.39
N ASP A 100 8.66 7.53 13.74
CA ASP A 100 8.15 8.47 12.75
C ASP A 100 7.63 7.72 11.50
N PRO A 101 6.33 7.84 11.16
CA PRO A 101 5.76 7.23 9.97
C PRO A 101 6.48 7.58 8.67
N ALA A 102 7.18 8.73 8.59
CA ALA A 102 7.91 9.13 7.38
C ALA A 102 9.12 8.22 7.08
N THR A 103 9.62 7.49 8.09
CA THR A 103 10.73 6.53 7.93
C THR A 103 10.30 5.16 7.39
N LEU A 104 8.99 4.90 7.33
CA LEU A 104 8.42 3.66 6.80
C LEU A 104 8.31 3.70 5.28
N PHE A 105 8.23 2.54 4.64
CA PHE A 105 7.86 2.46 3.24
C PHE A 105 6.41 2.86 3.06
N ALA A 106 6.14 3.67 2.04
CA ALA A 106 4.79 4.01 1.61
C ALA A 106 4.26 2.93 0.67
N GLY A 107 3.05 2.45 0.95
CA GLY A 107 2.29 1.55 0.08
C GLY A 107 0.79 1.84 0.17
N GLY A 108 0.00 1.09 -0.61
CA GLY A 108 -1.44 1.27 -0.69
C GLY A 108 -2.21 0.86 0.57
N ASP A 109 -1.67 -0.10 1.33
CA ASP A 109 -2.24 -0.58 2.59
C ASP A 109 -1.43 -0.08 3.80
N PRO A 110 -2.06 0.38 4.88
CA PRO A 110 -1.36 0.78 6.10
C PRO A 110 -0.44 -0.27 6.72
N ARG A 111 -0.60 -1.56 6.35
CA ARG A 111 0.19 -2.70 6.82
C ARG A 111 1.34 -3.07 5.88
N THR A 112 1.69 -2.25 4.90
CA THR A 112 2.83 -2.51 3.99
C THR A 112 4.13 -2.89 4.72
N ASN A 113 4.33 -2.40 5.94
CA ASN A 113 5.53 -2.60 6.76
C ASN A 113 5.37 -3.68 7.87
N GLU A 114 4.34 -4.53 7.79
CA GLU A 114 4.05 -5.53 8.84
C GLU A 114 5.07 -6.67 8.88
N ASP A 115 5.48 -7.19 7.72
CA ASP A 115 6.46 -8.26 7.60
C ASP A 115 7.31 -8.10 6.33
N TRP A 116 8.55 -8.57 6.40
CA TRP A 116 9.52 -8.45 5.31
C TRP A 116 9.14 -9.26 4.06
N LEU A 117 8.43 -10.40 4.20
CA LEU A 117 7.92 -11.16 3.06
C LEU A 117 6.81 -10.41 2.33
N VAL A 118 5.89 -9.81 3.09
CA VAL A 118 4.82 -8.97 2.51
C VAL A 118 5.43 -7.77 1.79
N LEU A 119 6.46 -7.14 2.38
CA LEU A 119 7.20 -6.07 1.74
C LEU A 119 7.86 -6.54 0.42
N ALA A 120 8.47 -7.73 0.40
CA ALA A 120 9.07 -8.29 -0.81
C ALA A 120 8.04 -8.50 -1.92
N VAL A 121 6.84 -8.99 -1.60
CA VAL A 121 5.73 -9.12 -2.56
C VAL A 121 5.32 -7.75 -3.13
N HIS A 122 5.15 -6.73 -2.28
CA HIS A 122 4.84 -5.39 -2.77
C HIS A 122 5.93 -4.82 -3.69
N VAL A 123 7.20 -5.06 -3.38
CA VAL A 123 8.32 -4.65 -4.24
C VAL A 123 8.30 -5.37 -5.59
N LEU A 124 7.95 -6.66 -5.63
CA LEU A 124 7.80 -7.40 -6.88
C LEU A 124 6.67 -6.83 -7.74
N LEU A 125 5.48 -6.62 -7.16
CA LEU A 125 4.34 -6.06 -7.88
C LEU A 125 4.60 -4.63 -8.37
N LEU A 126 5.26 -3.79 -7.55
CA LEU A 126 5.70 -2.45 -7.91
C LEU A 126 6.60 -2.45 -9.14
N ARG A 127 7.62 -3.33 -9.15
CA ARG A 127 8.54 -3.47 -10.28
C ARG A 127 7.82 -3.98 -11.51
N GLU A 128 6.89 -4.91 -11.34
CA GLU A 128 6.12 -5.46 -12.45
C GLU A 128 5.22 -4.39 -13.10
N HIS A 129 4.49 -3.60 -12.31
CA HIS A 129 3.72 -2.45 -12.81
C HIS A 129 4.62 -1.51 -13.63
N ASN A 130 5.74 -1.07 -13.06
CA ASN A 130 6.65 -0.15 -13.74
C ASN A 130 7.27 -0.76 -15.01
N ARG A 131 7.53 -2.07 -15.02
CA ARG A 131 7.99 -2.81 -16.21
C ARG A 131 6.90 -2.87 -17.28
N LEU A 132 5.65 -3.12 -16.90
CA LEU A 132 4.50 -3.14 -17.81
C LEU A 132 4.28 -1.76 -18.43
N CYS A 133 4.38 -0.67 -17.67
CA CYS A 133 4.30 0.69 -18.22
C CYS A 133 5.33 0.93 -19.32
N GLU A 134 6.59 0.50 -19.13
CA GLU A 134 7.63 0.62 -20.16
C GLU A 134 7.34 -0.19 -21.42
N ILE A 135 6.72 -1.36 -21.26
CA ILE A 135 6.33 -2.22 -22.38
C ILE A 135 5.16 -1.59 -23.13
N LEU A 136 4.15 -1.10 -22.41
CA LEU A 136 2.98 -0.45 -23.01
C LEU A 136 3.38 0.76 -23.84
N VAL A 137 4.28 1.61 -23.35
CA VAL A 137 4.79 2.76 -24.11
C VAL A 137 5.48 2.33 -25.42
N LYS A 138 6.17 1.19 -25.43
CA LYS A 138 6.85 0.68 -26.63
C LYS A 138 5.90 -0.01 -27.60
N GLN A 139 4.89 -0.72 -27.09
CA GLN A 139 3.95 -1.49 -27.89
C GLN A 139 2.79 -0.66 -28.43
N HIS A 140 2.39 0.37 -27.69
CA HIS A 140 1.27 1.26 -28.00
C HIS A 140 1.70 2.73 -28.08
N PRO A 141 2.47 3.14 -29.09
CA PRO A 141 2.84 4.56 -29.27
C PRO A 141 1.63 5.49 -29.38
N GLU A 142 0.47 4.98 -29.81
CA GLU A 142 -0.80 5.71 -29.89
C GLU A 142 -1.36 6.16 -28.54
N TYR A 143 -0.90 5.58 -27.42
CA TYR A 143 -1.27 6.06 -26.08
C TYR A 143 -0.54 7.35 -25.69
N VAL A 144 0.51 7.72 -26.43
CA VAL A 144 1.32 8.91 -26.15
C VAL A 144 0.75 10.11 -26.88
N ASP A 145 -0.04 10.91 -26.16
CA ASP A 145 -0.45 12.24 -26.60
C ASP A 145 0.58 13.28 -26.16
N GLN A 146 1.37 13.79 -27.11
CA GLN A 146 2.38 14.81 -26.85
C GLN A 146 1.79 16.14 -26.36
N ASN A 147 0.51 16.41 -26.66
CA ASN A 147 -0.18 17.63 -26.22
C ASN A 147 -0.84 17.44 -24.85
N ASN A 148 -0.99 16.20 -24.38
CA ASN A 148 -1.62 15.88 -23.10
C ASN A 148 -0.85 14.79 -22.32
N PRO A 149 0.25 15.17 -21.65
CA PRO A 149 1.07 14.23 -20.89
C PRO A 149 0.32 13.64 -19.69
N GLU A 150 -0.62 14.38 -19.09
CA GLU A 150 -1.45 13.87 -17.97
C GLU A 150 -2.39 12.76 -18.44
N HIS A 151 -3.03 12.95 -19.59
CA HIS A 151 -3.88 11.90 -20.19
C HIS A 151 -3.06 10.66 -20.56
N THR A 152 -1.87 10.86 -21.12
CA THR A 152 -0.94 9.78 -21.43
C THR A 152 -0.56 8.99 -20.17
N ASP A 153 -0.17 9.68 -19.10
CA ASP A 153 0.21 9.05 -17.82
C ASP A 153 -0.96 8.24 -17.23
N GLU A 154 -2.15 8.83 -17.18
CA GLU A 154 -3.36 8.16 -16.70
C GLU A 154 -3.68 6.92 -17.52
N LYS A 155 -3.67 7.04 -18.86
CA LYS A 155 -4.01 5.94 -19.75
C LYS A 155 -3.07 4.75 -19.57
N ILE A 156 -1.77 5.02 -19.47
CA ILE A 156 -0.76 3.97 -19.24
C ILE A 156 -0.97 3.34 -17.86
N PHE A 157 -1.11 4.16 -16.81
CA PHE A 157 -1.26 3.69 -15.43
C PHE A 157 -2.47 2.76 -15.26
N GLN A 158 -3.62 3.10 -15.85
CA GLN A 158 -4.84 2.30 -15.78
C GLN A 158 -4.81 1.04 -16.66
N THR A 159 -3.90 0.99 -17.64
CA THR A 159 -3.77 -0.19 -18.53
C THR A 159 -2.77 -1.21 -17.99
N SER A 160 -1.81 -0.77 -17.17
CA SER A 160 -0.81 -1.64 -16.54
C SER A 160 -1.26 -2.25 -15.21
N GLY A 161 -2.30 -1.70 -14.58
CA GLY A 161 -2.88 -2.18 -13.32
C GLY A 161 -4.14 -2.99 -13.52
#